data_AF-A0A3M9LI58-F1
#
_entry.id   AF-A0A3M9LI58-F1
#
_cell.length_a   1.000
_cell.length_b   1.000
_cell.length_c   1.000
_cell.angle_alpha   90.00
_cell.angle_beta   90.00
_cell.angle_gamma   90.00
#
_symmetry.space_group_name_H-M   'P 1'
#
loop_
_entity.id
_entity.type
_entity.pdbx_description
1 polymer ?
#
loop_
_entity_poly.entity_id
_entity_poly.type
_entity_poly.pdbx_seq_one_letter_code
_entity_poly.pdbx_strand_id
1 'polypeptide(L)'
;AELIGKQVVKIDESYTSKTCYVCGKQHDMPLYRRDMTCDCGNIIDRDRNSAINIMIRYLSQNAIWTGYEHFAHNLRQTGLLTFDVSQIHPMNDITTRRNLHV
;
A
#
# COMPACT_ATOMS: atom_id res chain seq x y z
N ALA A 1 21.61 -5.41 5.54
CA ALA A 1 21.15 -4.27 4.69
C ALA A 1 22.06 -3.07 4.88
N GLU A 2 22.22 -2.57 6.10
CA GLU A 2 23.11 -1.44 6.42
C GLU A 2 24.58 -1.72 6.09
N LEU A 3 25.05 -2.94 6.36
CA LEU A 3 26.42 -3.40 6.03
C LEU A 3 26.76 -3.37 4.52
N ILE A 4 25.75 -3.27 3.65
CA ILE A 4 25.92 -3.17 2.19
C ILE A 4 25.42 -1.83 1.64
N GLY A 5 25.28 -0.80 2.49
CA GLY A 5 24.88 0.55 2.09
C GLY A 5 23.41 0.73 1.72
N LYS A 6 22.52 -0.20 2.12
CA LYS A 6 21.06 -0.03 1.91
C LYS A 6 20.42 0.68 3.10
N GLN A 7 19.50 1.59 2.81
CA GLN A 7 18.64 2.22 3.81
C GLN A 7 17.58 1.23 4.31
N VAL A 8 17.35 1.22 5.61
CA VAL A 8 16.28 0.45 6.25
C VAL A 8 15.33 1.43 6.93
N VAL A 9 14.05 1.36 6.60
CA VAL A 9 13.00 2.18 7.22
C VAL A 9 12.04 1.24 7.93
N LYS A 10 11.83 1.47 9.24
CA LYS A 10 10.88 0.68 10.03
C LYS A 10 9.48 1.21 9.81
N ILE A 11 8.55 0.32 9.47
CA ILE A 11 7.13 0.63 9.26
C ILE A 11 6.34 -0.27 10.22
N ASP A 12 5.33 0.29 10.89
CA ASP A 12 4.41 -0.50 11.71
C ASP A 12 3.71 -1.55 10.84
N GLU A 13 3.69 -2.80 11.31
CA GLU A 13 3.08 -3.93 10.61
C GLU A 13 1.68 -4.28 11.11
N SER A 14 1.20 -3.61 12.16
CA SER A 14 -0.05 -3.94 12.83
C SER A 14 -1.20 -3.98 11.82
N TYR A 15 -1.95 -5.09 11.81
CA TYR A 15 -3.11 -5.32 10.95
C TYR A 15 -2.83 -5.41 9.44
N THR A 16 -1.58 -5.36 8.97
CA THR A 16 -1.26 -5.39 7.52
C THR A 16 -1.69 -6.69 6.83
N SER A 17 -1.70 -7.81 7.55
CA SER A 17 -2.21 -9.09 7.07
C SER A 17 -3.73 -9.22 7.10
N LYS A 18 -4.41 -8.33 7.82
CA LYS A 18 -5.87 -8.33 8.03
C LYS A 18 -6.58 -7.31 7.15
N THR A 19 -5.90 -6.25 6.74
CA THR A 19 -6.45 -5.17 5.93
C THR A 19 -6.30 -5.47 4.44
N CYS A 20 -7.39 -5.44 3.67
CA CYS A 20 -7.33 -5.53 2.21
C CYS A 20 -6.60 -4.30 1.64
N TYR A 21 -5.52 -4.52 0.88
CA TYR A 21 -4.72 -3.41 0.33
C TYR A 21 -5.47 -2.57 -0.72
N VAL A 22 -6.54 -3.12 -1.32
CA VAL A 22 -7.32 -2.46 -2.38
C VAL A 22 -8.33 -1.47 -1.78
N CYS A 23 -9.10 -1.90 -0.78
CA CYS A 23 -10.25 -1.16 -0.27
C CYS A 23 -10.15 -0.76 1.22
N GLY A 24 -9.13 -1.24 1.94
CA GLY A 24 -8.93 -0.93 3.36
C GLY A 24 -9.81 -1.70 4.35
N LYS A 25 -10.70 -2.59 3.87
CA LYS A 25 -11.55 -3.41 4.76
C LYS A 25 -10.71 -4.39 5.57
N GLN A 26 -11.01 -4.54 6.86
CA GLN A 26 -10.39 -5.55 7.72
C GLN A 26 -11.15 -6.87 7.66
N HIS A 27 -10.39 -7.96 7.69
CA HIS A 27 -10.87 -9.33 7.67
C HIS A 27 -10.34 -10.08 8.88
N ASP A 28 -11.14 -10.99 9.42
CA ASP A 28 -10.62 -11.99 10.34
C ASP A 28 -9.67 -12.91 9.57
N MET A 29 -8.38 -12.91 9.92
CA MET A 29 -7.32 -13.63 9.23
C MET A 29 -6.56 -14.50 10.25
N PRO A 30 -7.11 -15.67 10.61
CA PRO A 30 -6.39 -16.65 11.41
C PRO A 30 -5.16 -17.17 10.64
N LEU A 31 -4.16 -17.70 11.36
CA LEU A 31 -2.86 -18.07 10.77
C LEU A 31 -2.95 -19.07 9.62
N TYR A 32 -3.96 -19.95 9.61
CA TYR A 32 -4.17 -20.94 8.55
C TYR A 32 -4.78 -20.32 7.26
N ARG A 33 -5.37 -19.13 7.33
CA ARG A 33 -5.89 -18.45 6.14
C ARG A 33 -4.73 -17.77 5.42
N ARG A 34 -4.40 -18.29 4.24
CA ARG A 34 -3.25 -17.85 3.43
C ARG A 34 -3.62 -16.88 2.32
N ASP A 35 -4.89 -16.81 1.95
CA ASP A 35 -5.37 -15.85 0.95
C ASP A 35 -6.24 -14.77 1.59
N MET A 36 -6.03 -13.53 1.16
CA MET A 36 -6.93 -12.40 1.36
C MET A 36 -8.03 -12.49 0.29
N THR A 37 -9.26 -12.77 0.71
CA THR A 37 -10.45 -12.75 -0.15
C THR A 37 -11.38 -11.64 0.31
N CYS A 38 -11.50 -10.61 -0.52
CA CYS A 38 -12.33 -9.43 -0.24
C CYS A 38 -13.51 -9.34 -1.19
N ASP A 39 -14.62 -8.82 -0.69
CA ASP A 39 -15.82 -8.45 -1.45
C ASP A 39 -15.57 -7.35 -2.50
N CYS A 40 -14.45 -6.62 -2.42
CA CYS A 40 -14.02 -5.71 -3.49
C CYS A 40 -13.41 -6.43 -4.71
N GLY A 41 -13.40 -7.77 -4.72
CA GLY A 41 -12.83 -8.60 -5.78
C GLY A 41 -11.34 -8.91 -5.61
N ASN A 42 -10.69 -8.41 -4.55
CA ASN A 42 -9.29 -8.72 -4.29
C ASN A 42 -9.14 -10.16 -3.78
N ILE A 43 -8.41 -10.98 -4.52
CA ILE A 43 -8.02 -12.33 -4.15
C ILE A 43 -6.50 -12.43 -4.36
N ILE A 44 -5.76 -12.51 -3.27
CA ILE A 44 -4.29 -12.48 -3.30
C ILE A 44 -3.70 -13.21 -2.08
N ASP A 45 -2.49 -13.73 -2.20
CA ASP A 45 -1.72 -14.23 -1.05
C ASP A 45 -1.63 -13.16 0.06
N ARG A 46 -1.80 -13.60 1.31
CA ARG A 46 -1.81 -12.77 2.52
C ARG A 46 -0.50 -12.00 2.69
N ASP A 47 0.63 -12.62 2.39
CA ASP A 47 1.93 -12.01 2.61
C ASP A 47 2.20 -10.97 1.52
N ARG A 48 1.74 -11.21 0.28
CA ARG A 48 1.72 -10.21 -0.79
C ARG A 48 0.80 -9.02 -0.46
N ASN A 49 -0.39 -9.27 0.09
CA ASN A 49 -1.27 -8.20 0.60
C ASN A 49 -0.56 -7.38 1.70
N SER A 50 0.08 -8.06 2.65
CA SER A 50 0.80 -7.42 3.77
C SER A 50 1.95 -6.53 3.27
N ALA A 51 2.74 -7.03 2.31
CA ALA A 51 3.84 -6.29 1.71
C ALA A 51 3.36 -5.01 1.00
N ILE A 52 2.24 -5.08 0.28
CA ILE A 52 1.65 -3.91 -0.37
C ILE A 52 1.17 -2.89 0.68
N ASN A 53 0.53 -3.33 1.76
CA ASN A 53 0.13 -2.44 2.86
C ASN A 53 1.33 -1.76 3.53
N ILE A 54 2.45 -2.47 3.72
CA ILE A 54 3.69 -1.87 4.23
C ILE A 54 4.20 -0.78 3.28
N MET A 55 4.18 -1.03 1.97
CA MET A 55 4.58 -0.02 0.98
C MET A 55 3.64 1.19 0.99
N ILE A 56 2.33 0.99 1.04
CA ILE A 56 1.34 2.08 1.13
C ILE A 56 1.60 2.94 2.38
N ARG A 57 1.89 2.33 3.52
CA ARG A 57 2.24 3.03 4.77
C ARG A 57 3.56 3.80 4.64
N TYR A 58 4.59 3.18 4.06
CA TYR A 58 5.85 3.86 3.77
C TYR A 58 5.64 5.10 2.91
N LEU A 59 4.90 4.97 1.80
CA LEU A 59 4.61 6.09 0.91
C LEU A 59 3.83 7.20 1.62
N SER A 60 2.94 6.85 2.57
CA SER A 60 2.15 7.86 3.31
C SER A 60 2.95 8.73 4.25
N GLN A 61 4.12 8.25 4.66
CA GLN A 61 5.01 8.93 5.60
C GLN A 61 6.21 9.57 4.89
N ASN A 62 6.59 9.07 3.70
CA ASN A 62 7.91 9.35 3.12
C ASN A 62 7.89 9.77 1.64
N ALA A 63 6.76 9.68 0.93
CA ALA A 63 6.71 9.97 -0.50
C ALA A 63 5.77 11.13 -0.83
N ILE A 64 6.13 11.86 -1.90
CA ILE A 64 5.21 12.76 -2.59
C ILE A 64 4.26 11.97 -3.51
N TRP A 65 3.26 12.64 -4.07
CA TRP A 65 2.20 12.04 -4.87
C TRP A 65 2.70 11.17 -6.05
N THR A 66 3.79 11.57 -6.73
CA THR A 66 4.35 10.80 -7.86
C THR A 66 4.82 9.40 -7.45
N GLY A 67 5.27 9.23 -6.21
CA GLY A 67 5.66 7.92 -5.67
C GLY A 67 4.48 6.96 -5.59
N TYR A 68 3.30 7.46 -5.23
CA TYR A 68 2.07 6.68 -5.22
C TYR A 68 1.63 6.28 -6.62
N GLU A 69 1.69 7.19 -7.58
CA GLU A 69 1.30 6.88 -8.96
C GLU A 69 2.21 5.84 -9.59
N HIS A 70 3.52 5.97 -9.44
CA HIS A 70 4.48 4.98 -9.93
C HIS A 70 4.24 3.62 -9.30
N PHE A 71 3.99 3.58 -7.98
CA PHE A 71 3.70 2.33 -7.30
C PHE A 71 2.39 1.70 -7.79
N ALA A 72 1.32 2.48 -7.90
CA ALA A 72 0.04 2.01 -8.43
C ALA A 72 0.17 1.53 -9.89
N HIS A 73 0.94 2.24 -10.73
CA HIS A 73 1.22 1.83 -12.10
C HIS A 73 1.94 0.48 -12.16
N ASN A 74 2.98 0.29 -11.34
CA ASN A 74 3.70 -0.98 -11.25
C ASN A 74 2.77 -2.13 -10.83
N LEU A 75 1.86 -1.91 -9.88
CA LEU A 75 0.87 -2.92 -9.50
C LEU A 75 0.00 -3.35 -10.69
N ARG A 76 -0.49 -2.40 -11.51
CA ARG A 76 -1.29 -2.69 -12.72
C ARG A 76 -0.53 -3.58 -13.69
N GLN A 77 0.75 -3.30 -13.90
CA GLN A 77 1.60 -4.09 -14.81
C GLN A 77 1.76 -5.54 -14.37
N THR A 78 1.60 -5.84 -13.07
CA THR A 78 1.65 -7.21 -12.54
C THR A 78 0.33 -7.98 -12.63
N GLY A 79 -0.73 -7.37 -13.17
CA GLY A 79 -2.08 -7.97 -13.22
C GLY A 79 -2.83 -7.97 -11.88
N LEU A 80 -2.32 -7.26 -10.87
CA LEU A 80 -3.00 -7.05 -9.61
C LEU A 80 -4.04 -5.93 -9.70
N LEU A 81 -5.07 -6.02 -8.86
CA LEU A 81 -5.98 -4.90 -8.64
C LEU A 81 -5.22 -3.70 -8.04
N THR A 82 -5.69 -2.49 -8.33
CA THR A 82 -5.17 -1.28 -7.71
C THR A 82 -6.16 -0.67 -6.76
N PHE A 83 -5.66 -0.05 -5.71
CA PHE A 83 -6.42 0.87 -4.87
C PHE A 83 -6.68 2.19 -5.61
N ASP A 84 -7.71 2.91 -5.16
CA ASP A 84 -7.96 4.27 -5.62
C ASP A 84 -6.96 5.23 -4.98
N VAL A 85 -6.02 5.73 -5.78
CA VAL A 85 -5.00 6.70 -5.34
C VAL A 85 -5.63 8.03 -4.87
N SER A 86 -6.84 8.36 -5.33
CA SER A 86 -7.53 9.60 -4.93
C SER A 86 -8.05 9.56 -3.48
N GLN A 87 -8.21 8.37 -2.90
CA GLN A 87 -8.78 8.17 -1.55
C GLN A 87 -7.70 8.07 -0.45
N ILE A 88 -6.42 8.22 -0.79
CA ILE A 88 -5.33 8.10 0.20
C ILE A 88 -5.08 9.47 0.85
N HIS A 89 -5.10 9.50 2.19
CA HIS A 89 -5.06 10.71 3.04
C HIS A 89 -4.11 11.86 2.64
N PRO A 90 -2.89 11.67 2.08
CA PRO A 90 -2.05 12.78 1.62
C PRO A 90 -2.64 13.58 0.45
N MET A 91 -3.64 13.05 -0.26
CA MET A 91 -4.34 13.67 -1.40
C MET A 91 -5.47 14.62 -0.99
N ASN A 92 -5.91 14.55 0.27
CA ASN A 92 -6.95 15.41 0.85
C ASN A 92 -6.38 16.70 1.45
N ASP A 93 -5.06 16.80 1.57
CA ASP A 93 -4.38 18.04 1.94
C ASP A 93 -4.11 18.88 0.67
N ILE A 94 -4.81 20.01 0.56
CA ILE A 94 -4.68 21.00 -0.52
C ILE A 94 -3.23 21.46 -0.73
N THR A 95 -2.38 21.34 0.29
CA THR A 95 -0.97 21.74 0.26
C THR A 95 -0.12 20.81 -0.61
N THR A 96 -0.41 19.51 -0.65
CA THR A 96 0.31 18.52 -1.47
C THR A 96 -0.02 18.65 -2.97
N ARG A 97 -1.23 19.14 -3.31
CA ARG A 97 -1.63 19.40 -4.71
C ARG A 97 -0.98 20.65 -5.32
N ARG A 98 -0.55 21.62 -4.51
CA ARG A 98 0.02 22.90 -5.01
C ARG A 98 1.47 22.80 -5.50
N ASN A 99 2.19 21.72 -5.17
CA ASN A 99 3.52 21.47 -5.73
C ASN A 99 3.48 20.82 -7.14
N LEU A 100 2.34 20.85 -7.84
CA LEU A 100 2.21 20.41 -9.23
C LEU A 100 2.38 21.53 -10.28
N HIS A 101 2.60 22.78 -9.86
CA HIS A 101 2.81 23.93 -10.76
C HIS A 101 4.03 24.77 -10.38
N VAL A 102 5.18 24.12 -10.14
CA VAL A 102 6.51 24.75 -10.26
C VAL A 102 7.40 23.82 -11.06
#